data_AF-A0A7X7K3J3-F1
#
_entry.id   AF-A0A7X7K3J3-F1
#
_cell.length_a   1.000
_cell.length_b   1.000
_cell.length_c   1.000
_cell.angle_alpha   90.00
_cell.angle_beta   90.00
_cell.angle_gamma   90.00
#
_symmetry.space_group_name_H-M   'P 1'
#
loop_
_entity.id
_entity.type
_entity.pdbx_description
1 polymer ?
#
loop_
_entity_poly.entity_id
_entity_poly.type
_entity_poly.pdbx_seq_one_letter_code
_entity_poly.pdbx_strand_id
1 'polypeptide(L)'
;MKSLETQRLTTPGPAPEQSDREPGQPSEALVLPSEPPVARPSPASRQASEEGYLAPGSVLQNRYRIVRLVAFGGMSTVYLAQDTRFTNVTRLCVVKEMQNSASDPRVR
;
A
#
# COMPACT_ATOMS: atom_id res chain seq x y z
N MET A 1 -15.94 44.78 -28.26
CA MET A 1 -16.80 44.81 -27.05
C MET A 1 -17.02 43.39 -26.57
N LYS A 2 -16.36 42.99 -25.48
CA LYS A 2 -16.66 41.80 -24.66
C LYS A 2 -15.73 41.89 -23.43
N SER A 3 -16.28 42.42 -22.33
CA SER A 3 -15.64 42.48 -21.01
C SER A 3 -15.36 41.06 -20.52
N LEU A 4 -14.16 40.84 -19.99
CA LEU A 4 -13.84 39.65 -19.21
C LEU A 4 -13.86 40.05 -17.74
N GLU A 5 -14.97 39.71 -17.09
CA GLU A 5 -15.27 40.00 -15.70
C GLU A 5 -14.50 39.02 -14.80
N THR A 6 -13.53 39.54 -14.05
CA THR A 6 -12.77 38.78 -13.04
C THR A 6 -13.59 38.76 -11.75
N GLN A 7 -14.34 37.69 -11.52
CA GLN A 7 -14.98 37.46 -10.23
C GLN A 7 -14.02 36.68 -9.31
N ARG A 8 -13.40 37.40 -8.38
CA ARG A 8 -12.66 36.81 -7.25
C ARG A 8 -13.68 36.21 -6.28
N LEU A 9 -13.70 34.89 -6.13
CA LEU A 9 -14.40 34.26 -5.02
C LEU A 9 -13.68 34.61 -3.71
N THR A 10 -14.35 35.40 -2.86
CA THR A 10 -13.96 35.64 -1.48
C THR A 10 -14.55 34.53 -0.62
N THR A 11 -13.72 33.62 -0.11
CA THR A 11 -14.09 32.71 0.98
C THR A 11 -14.13 33.47 2.31
N PRO A 12 -15.24 33.43 3.08
CA PRO A 12 -15.24 33.95 4.45
C PRO A 12 -14.47 33.00 5.38
N GLY A 13 -13.74 33.60 6.32
CA GLY A 13 -12.80 32.95 7.24
C GLY A 13 -13.43 32.06 8.32
N PRO A 14 -12.57 31.44 9.15
CA PRO A 14 -12.96 30.35 10.06
C PRO A 14 -13.76 30.84 11.28
N ALA A 15 -14.71 30.00 11.69
CA ALA A 15 -15.54 30.16 12.88
C ALA A 15 -14.70 30.07 14.18
N PRO A 16 -15.10 30.76 15.26
CA PRO A 16 -14.37 30.74 16.52
C PRO A 16 -14.60 29.44 17.30
N GLU A 17 -13.50 28.96 17.88
CA GLU A 17 -13.43 27.97 18.95
C GLU A 17 -14.31 28.40 20.14
N GLN A 18 -15.16 27.49 20.62
CA GLN A 18 -15.66 27.53 21.99
C GLN A 18 -15.29 26.22 22.69
N SER A 19 -14.34 26.39 23.60
CA SER A 19 -13.84 25.45 24.58
C SER A 19 -14.77 25.45 25.79
N ASP A 20 -15.51 24.36 26.00
CA ASP A 20 -16.13 24.06 27.28
C ASP A 20 -15.55 22.74 27.82
N ARG A 21 -14.71 22.87 28.84
CA ARG A 21 -14.39 21.85 29.86
C ARG A 21 -15.64 21.74 30.77
N GLU A 22 -15.98 20.68 31.50
CA GLU A 22 -15.26 19.58 32.17
C GLU A 22 -16.32 18.59 32.78
N PRO A 23 -16.01 17.75 33.78
CA PRO A 23 -15.77 16.29 33.76
C PRO A 23 -16.97 15.41 34.21
N GLY A 24 -16.88 14.07 34.07
CA GLY A 24 -17.89 13.17 34.66
C GLY A 24 -17.71 11.66 34.48
N GLN A 25 -16.74 11.09 35.21
CA GLN A 25 -16.72 9.77 35.89
C GLN A 25 -16.98 8.41 35.17
N PRO A 26 -16.39 7.31 35.70
CA PRO A 26 -16.22 6.02 35.01
C PRO A 26 -17.36 5.02 35.30
N SER A 27 -17.74 4.19 34.33
CA SER A 27 -18.47 2.95 34.60
C SER A 27 -18.00 1.80 33.71
N GLU A 28 -17.47 0.80 34.40
CA GLU A 28 -17.76 -0.62 34.24
C GLU A 28 -17.41 -1.34 32.93
N ALA A 29 -16.36 -2.14 33.11
CA ALA A 29 -16.08 -3.39 32.45
C ALA A 29 -17.32 -4.18 31.97
N LEU A 30 -17.35 -4.44 30.67
CA LEU A 30 -17.96 -5.63 30.09
C LEU A 30 -16.87 -6.42 29.37
N VAL A 31 -16.24 -7.30 30.13
CA VAL A 31 -15.42 -8.40 29.62
C VAL A 31 -16.39 -9.43 29.03
N LEU A 32 -16.21 -9.76 27.74
CA LEU A 32 -16.83 -10.92 27.09
C LEU A 32 -15.77 -11.65 26.24
N PRO A 33 -15.95 -12.96 26.00
CA PRO A 33 -14.92 -13.97 26.24
C PRO A 33 -13.94 -14.19 25.07
N SER A 34 -12.76 -14.65 25.46
CA SER A 34 -11.69 -15.18 24.62
C SER A 34 -12.15 -16.31 23.69
N GLU A 35 -12.13 -16.06 22.37
CA GLU A 35 -12.31 -17.10 21.37
C GLU A 35 -11.08 -18.04 21.30
N PRO A 36 -11.27 -19.37 21.16
CA PRO A 36 -10.18 -20.32 21.06
C PRO A 36 -9.40 -20.16 19.74
N PRO A 37 -8.09 -20.48 19.71
CA PRO A 37 -7.30 -20.35 18.49
C PRO A 37 -7.71 -21.43 17.49
N VAL A 38 -8.50 -21.04 16.49
CA VAL A 38 -8.74 -21.89 15.32
C VAL A 38 -7.44 -21.99 14.54
N ALA A 39 -6.80 -23.17 14.63
CA ALA A 39 -5.65 -23.53 13.83
C ALA A 39 -5.95 -23.31 12.34
N ARG A 40 -5.23 -22.39 11.71
CA ARG A 40 -5.28 -22.17 10.26
C ARG A 40 -4.21 -23.06 9.59
N PRO A 41 -4.50 -23.64 8.42
CA PRO A 41 -3.70 -24.67 7.78
C PRO A 41 -2.30 -24.22 7.36
N SER A 42 -1.36 -25.17 7.38
CA SER A 42 0.07 -25.09 7.05
C SER A 42 0.34 -24.91 5.52
N PRO A 43 1.59 -24.75 5.03
CA PRO A 43 2.08 -23.52 4.39
C PRO A 43 2.63 -23.79 2.97
N ALA A 44 1.83 -23.68 1.91
CA ALA A 44 2.33 -23.99 0.56
C ALA A 44 2.03 -22.95 -0.53
N SER A 45 1.34 -21.85 -0.21
CA SER A 45 1.10 -20.77 -1.21
C SER A 45 0.98 -19.37 -0.61
N ARG A 46 1.34 -19.22 0.67
CA ARG A 46 1.42 -17.91 1.34
C ARG A 46 2.81 -17.28 1.22
N GLN A 47 3.44 -17.42 0.06
CA GLN A 47 4.60 -16.61 -0.30
C GLN A 47 4.18 -15.23 -0.83
N ALA A 48 3.06 -14.70 -0.33
CA ALA A 48 2.92 -13.26 -0.20
C ALA A 48 3.95 -12.89 0.86
N SER A 49 5.07 -12.36 0.41
CA SER A 49 6.12 -11.78 1.21
C SER A 49 5.53 -11.04 2.42
N GLU A 50 5.93 -11.46 3.62
CA GLU A 50 5.43 -10.88 4.88
C GLU A 50 5.93 -9.44 5.13
N GLU A 51 6.64 -8.88 4.16
CA GLU A 51 7.02 -7.48 4.04
C GLU A 51 6.63 -7.12 2.59
N GLY A 52 5.79 -6.10 2.36
CA GLY A 52 5.05 -5.84 1.10
C GLY A 52 5.85 -5.54 -0.19
N TYR A 53 6.93 -6.28 -0.44
CA TYR A 53 7.85 -6.20 -1.55
C TYR A 53 8.21 -7.59 -2.06
N LEU A 54 8.68 -7.68 -3.30
CA LEU A 54 9.16 -8.94 -3.87
C LEU A 54 10.52 -9.31 -3.29
N ALA A 55 10.62 -10.53 -2.73
CA ALA A 55 11.87 -11.03 -2.17
C ALA A 55 12.93 -11.26 -3.27
N PRO A 56 14.23 -11.04 -2.99
CA PRO A 56 15.31 -11.48 -3.86
C PRO A 56 15.16 -12.96 -4.24
N GLY A 57 15.38 -13.27 -5.52
CA GLY A 57 15.19 -14.61 -6.08
C GLY A 57 13.78 -14.90 -6.60
N SER A 58 12.78 -14.07 -6.28
CA SER A 58 11.42 -14.19 -6.84
C SER A 58 11.47 -14.15 -8.37
N VAL A 59 10.72 -15.04 -9.04
CA VAL A 59 10.65 -15.10 -10.50
C VAL A 59 9.28 -14.63 -10.96
N LEU A 60 9.23 -13.52 -11.70
CA LEU A 60 8.01 -12.99 -12.29
C LEU A 60 7.86 -13.52 -13.72
N GLN A 61 6.64 -13.98 -14.04
CA GLN A 61 6.28 -14.45 -15.38
C GLN A 61 7.27 -15.47 -15.96
N ASN A 62 7.86 -16.32 -15.10
CA ASN A 62 8.88 -17.31 -15.48
C ASN A 62 10.12 -16.73 -16.22
N ARG A 63 10.40 -15.43 -16.08
CA ARG A 63 11.46 -14.75 -16.85
C ARG A 63 12.28 -13.74 -16.06
N TYR A 64 11.66 -12.96 -15.18
CA TYR A 64 12.36 -11.89 -14.50
C TYR A 64 12.67 -12.32 -13.08
N ARG A 65 13.95 -12.62 -12.81
CA ARG A 65 14.39 -12.98 -11.46
C ARG A 65 14.80 -11.73 -10.70
N ILE A 66 14.10 -11.41 -9.62
CA ILE A 66 14.41 -10.26 -8.76
C ILE A 66 15.80 -10.46 -8.14
N VAL A 67 16.67 -9.46 -8.30
CA VAL A 67 18.01 -9.44 -7.69
C VAL A 67 17.96 -8.67 -6.38
N ARG A 68 17.40 -7.46 -6.40
CA ARG A 68 17.23 -6.62 -5.20
C ARG A 68 16.23 -5.49 -5.44
N LEU A 69 15.71 -4.93 -4.35
CA LEU A 69 15.03 -3.63 -4.35
C LEU A 69 15.99 -2.52 -4.82
N VAL A 70 15.48 -1.59 -5.63
CA VAL A 70 16.21 -0.40 -6.08
C VAL A 70 15.63 0.85 -5.45
N ALA A 71 14.31 1.01 -5.50
CA ALA A 71 13.61 2.16 -4.92
C ALA A 71 12.15 1.80 -4.62
N PHE A 72 11.53 2.56 -3.72
CA PHE A 72 10.10 2.54 -3.47
C PHE A 72 9.54 3.96 -3.59
N GLY A 73 8.28 4.08 -3.98
CA GLY A 73 7.55 5.35 -4.05
C GLY A 73 6.05 5.11 -3.92
N GLY A 74 5.26 6.18 -3.86
CA GLY A 74 3.83 6.10 -3.50
C GLY A 74 2.97 5.20 -4.40
N MET A 75 3.32 5.04 -5.68
CA MET A 75 2.53 4.21 -6.62
C MET A 75 3.23 2.91 -7.03
N SER A 76 4.54 2.79 -6.78
CA SER A 76 5.31 1.70 -7.36
C SER A 76 6.58 1.38 -6.60
N THR A 77 6.98 0.11 -6.70
CA THR A 77 8.28 -0.37 -6.26
C THR A 77 9.13 -0.73 -7.47
N VAL A 78 10.40 -0.35 -7.44
CA VAL A 78 11.36 -0.57 -8.52
C VAL A 78 12.42 -1.57 -8.06
N TYR A 79 12.62 -2.61 -8.85
CA TYR A 79 13.57 -3.68 -8.58
C TYR A 79 14.58 -3.82 -9.71
N LEU A 80 15.79 -4.22 -9.34
CA LEU A 80 16.76 -4.77 -10.27
C LEU A 80 16.41 -6.24 -10.47
N ALA A 81 16.30 -6.67 -11.71
CA ALA A 81 16.03 -8.06 -12.07
C ALA A 81 17.01 -8.56 -13.12
N GLN A 82 17.17 -9.87 -13.21
CA GLN A 82 17.82 -10.55 -14.31
C GLN A 82 16.75 -11.06 -15.29
N ASP A 83 16.91 -10.75 -16.57
CA ASP A 83 16.13 -11.38 -17.64
C ASP A 83 16.73 -12.75 -17.97
N THR A 84 16.03 -13.82 -17.55
CA THR A 84 16.50 -15.21 -17.70
C THR A 84 16.32 -15.75 -19.11
N ARG A 85 15.75 -15.00 -20.05
CA ARG A 85 15.69 -15.39 -21.47
C ARG A 85 17.08 -15.54 -22.07
N PHE A 86 18.06 -14.81 -21.55
CA PHE A 86 19.45 -14.87 -21.99
C PHE A 86 20.24 -15.84 -21.12
N THR A 87 20.43 -17.07 -21.60
CA THR A 87 21.10 -18.14 -20.84
C THR A 87 22.62 -18.00 -20.80
N ASN A 88 23.22 -17.43 -21.84
CA ASN A 88 24.68 -17.31 -21.97
C ASN A 88 25.24 -15.99 -21.44
N VAL A 89 24.38 -15.02 -21.11
CA VAL A 89 24.80 -13.70 -20.63
C VAL A 89 23.84 -13.20 -19.55
N THR A 90 24.39 -12.66 -18.47
CA THR A 90 23.58 -12.00 -17.43
C THR A 90 23.09 -10.66 -17.97
N ARG A 91 21.80 -10.57 -18.31
CA ARG A 91 21.14 -9.32 -18.68
C ARG A 91 20.36 -8.78 -17.48
N LEU A 92 20.80 -7.64 -16.97
CA LEU A 92 20.10 -6.91 -15.93
C LEU A 92 19.06 -5.98 -16.55
N CYS A 93 17.89 -5.90 -15.94
CA CYS A 93 16.80 -5.02 -16.31
C CYS A 93 16.11 -4.47 -15.05
N VAL A 94 15.20 -3.51 -15.26
CA VAL A 94 14.40 -2.94 -14.18
C VAL A 94 12.97 -3.48 -14.27
N VAL A 95 12.43 -3.87 -13.12
CA VAL A 95 11.00 -4.19 -12.96
C VAL A 95 10.37 -3.10 -12.12
N LYS A 96 9.28 -2.50 -12.61
CA LYS A 96 8.46 -1.54 -11.87
C LYS A 96 7.13 -2.21 -11.51
N GLU A 97 7.00 -2.63 -10.27
CA GLU A 97 5.77 -3.16 -9.70
C GLU A 97 4.83 -1.99 -9.36
N MET A 98 3.60 -2.04 -9.85
CA MET A 98 2.55 -1.09 -9.49
C MET A 98 1.73 -1.68 -8.35
N GLN A 99 1.45 -0.89 -7.31
CA GLN A 99 0.57 -1.34 -6.24
C GLN A 99 -0.87 -1.17 -6.67
N ASN A 100 -1.66 -2.25 -6.60
CA ASN A 100 -3.09 -2.16 -6.79
C ASN A 100 -3.77 -1.80 -5.46
N SER A 101 -4.23 -0.56 -5.35
CA SER A 101 -4.94 -0.03 -4.17
C SER A 101 -6.46 -0.11 -4.31
N ALA A 102 -6.98 -0.78 -5.34
CA ALA A 102 -8.42 -0.92 -5.51
C ALA A 102 -9.05 -1.66 -4.32
N SER A 103 -10.12 -1.09 -3.79
CA SER A 103 -10.84 -1.63 -2.63
C SER A 103 -11.76 -2.80 -3.00
N ASP A 104 -12.22 -2.85 -4.25
CA ASP A 104 -13.00 -3.99 -4.77
C ASP A 104 -12.06 -5.16 -5.11
N PRO A 105 -12.19 -6.32 -4.43
CA PRO A 105 -11.36 -7.50 -4.68
C PRO A 105 -11.42 -8.02 -6.12
N ARG A 106 -12.48 -7.73 -6.87
CA ARG A 106 -12.63 -8.19 -8.27
C ARG A 106 -11.67 -7.53 -9.23
N VAL A 107 -11.12 -6.38 -8.85
CA VAL A 107 -10.19 -5.58 -9.66
C VAL A 107 -8.82 -5.46 -9.00
N ARG A 108 -8.57 -6.17 -7.90
CA ARG A 108 -7.28 -6.20 -7.19
C ARG A 108 -6.26 -7.09 -7.90
#